data_AF-A0AAV2W225-F1
#
_entry.id   AF-A0AAV2W225-F1
#
_cell.length_a   1.000
_cell.length_b   1.000
_cell.length_c   1.000
_cell.angle_alpha   90.00
_cell.angle_beta   90.00
_cell.angle_gamma   90.00
#
_symmetry.space_group_name_H-M   'P 1'
#
loop_
_entity.id
_entity.type
_entity.pdbx_description
1 polymer ?
#
loop_
_entity_poly.entity_id
_entity_poly.type
_entity_poly.pdbx_seq_one_letter_code
_entity_poly.pdbx_strand_id
1 'polypeptide(L)'
;MTSDFNVLLCFGGMGLFQALSMWLAFELREHAMSSGTYASPSCLHFDEHLNVITLNNEPMVTLRPGSLNHRFLSHMFMHANQSIPKHDLYLAANIPDSVYINKLIANTKLPKTIRDKAFVLESGGIRLNTTF
;
A
#
# COMPACT_ATOMS: atom_id res chain seq x y z
N MET A 1 57.95 -0.16 36.74
CA MET A 1 57.53 -0.03 35.32
C MET A 1 56.35 -0.96 35.03
N THR A 2 55.26 -0.86 35.81
CA THR A 2 54.06 -1.73 35.70
C THR A 2 52.75 -0.92 35.69
N SER A 3 52.83 0.40 35.85
CA SER A 3 51.69 1.32 35.85
C SER A 3 51.21 1.59 34.42
N ASP A 4 52.12 1.85 33.48
CA ASP A 4 51.77 2.26 32.12
C ASP A 4 51.09 1.15 31.30
N PHE A 5 51.41 -0.11 31.59
CA PHE A 5 50.84 -1.27 30.88
C PHE A 5 49.36 -1.52 31.26
N ASN A 6 48.99 -1.29 32.52
CA ASN A 6 47.61 -1.43 32.98
C ASN A 6 46.72 -0.32 32.41
N VAL A 7 47.24 0.90 32.32
CA VAL A 7 46.52 2.03 31.72
C VAL A 7 46.29 1.80 30.22
N LEU A 8 47.28 1.29 29.49
CA LEU A 8 47.15 0.96 28.07
C LEU A 8 46.13 -0.17 27.80
N LEU A 9 46.09 -1.20 28.65
CA LEU A 9 45.09 -2.27 28.57
C LEU A 9 43.66 -1.77 28.85
N CYS A 10 43.49 -0.84 29.79
CA CYS A 10 42.18 -0.22 30.05
C CYS A 10 41.69 0.61 28.87
N PHE A 11 42.55 1.43 28.24
CA PHE A 11 42.16 2.22 27.07
C PHE A 11 41.90 1.36 25.83
N GLY A 12 42.72 0.33 25.59
CA GLY A 12 42.50 -0.63 24.50
C GLY A 12 41.20 -1.43 24.66
N GLY A 13 40.89 -1.86 25.90
CA GLY A 13 39.66 -2.57 26.22
C GLY A 13 38.40 -1.72 26.04
N MET A 14 38.44 -0.44 26.45
CA MET A 14 37.33 0.50 26.25
C MET A 14 37.07 0.77 24.76
N GLY A 15 38.12 0.91 23.95
CA GLY A 15 37.98 1.11 22.50
C GLY A 15 37.35 -0.09 21.79
N LEU A 16 37.77 -1.31 22.13
CA LEU A 16 37.17 -2.53 21.58
C LEU A 16 35.70 -2.69 21.99
N PHE A 17 35.37 -2.37 23.23
CA PHE A 17 33.98 -2.42 23.72
C PHE A 17 33.09 -1.41 22.99
N GLN A 18 33.58 -0.18 22.77
CA GLN A 18 32.83 0.84 22.02
C GLN A 18 32.64 0.45 20.55
N ALA A 19 33.68 -0.08 19.90
CA ALA A 19 33.59 -0.52 18.51
C ALA A 19 32.61 -1.70 18.34
N LEU A 20 32.65 -2.69 19.24
CA LEU A 20 31.70 -3.81 19.24
C LEU A 20 30.28 -3.34 19.52
N SER A 21 30.09 -2.40 20.45
CA SER A 21 28.77 -1.82 20.76
C SER A 21 28.20 -1.08 19.56
N MET A 22 29.04 -0.33 18.84
CA MET A 22 28.65 0.42 17.65
C MET A 22 28.35 -0.50 16.47
N TRP A 23 29.13 -1.57 16.28
CA TRP A 23 28.84 -2.61 15.28
C TRP A 23 27.50 -3.30 15.60
N LEU A 24 27.28 -3.71 16.84
CA LEU A 24 26.04 -4.38 17.24
C LEU A 24 24.83 -3.45 17.09
N ALA A 25 24.97 -2.17 17.42
CA ALA A 25 23.93 -1.16 17.20
C ALA A 25 23.66 -0.92 15.70
N PHE A 26 24.69 -0.99 14.87
CA PHE A 26 24.58 -0.88 13.42
C PHE A 26 23.84 -2.09 12.81
N GLU A 27 24.22 -3.30 13.18
CA GLU A 27 23.52 -4.54 12.78
C GLU A 27 22.07 -4.56 13.26
N LEU A 28 21.80 -4.15 14.51
CA LEU A 28 20.44 -4.01 15.02
C LEU A 28 19.64 -2.96 14.24
N ARG A 29 20.27 -1.86 13.82
CA ARG A 29 19.65 -0.83 12.98
C ARG A 29 19.38 -1.32 11.57
N GLU A 30 20.31 -2.04 10.94
CA GLU A 30 20.12 -2.64 9.63
C GLU A 30 19.03 -3.72 9.69
N HIS A 31 19.00 -4.55 10.73
CA HIS A 31 17.91 -5.50 10.96
C HIS A 31 16.58 -4.80 11.24
N ALA A 32 16.53 -3.68 11.96
CA ALA A 32 15.30 -2.91 12.17
C ALA A 32 14.80 -2.23 10.89
N MET A 33 15.71 -1.75 10.03
CA MET A 33 15.37 -1.16 8.73
C MET A 33 15.01 -2.22 7.69
N SER A 34 15.61 -3.40 7.75
CA SER A 34 15.31 -4.56 6.89
C SER A 34 14.04 -5.32 7.34
N SER A 35 13.74 -5.31 8.64
CA SER A 35 12.52 -5.91 9.22
C SER A 35 11.29 -5.00 9.12
N GLY A 36 11.39 -3.87 8.42
CA GLY A 36 10.29 -2.98 8.06
C GLY A 36 9.42 -3.49 6.90
N THR A 37 9.34 -4.80 6.67
CA THR A 37 8.18 -5.38 5.96
C THR A 37 7.30 -6.06 6.98
N TYR A 38 6.81 -5.29 7.96
CA TYR A 38 5.49 -5.63 8.48
C TYR A 38 4.58 -5.57 7.27
N ALA A 39 4.03 -6.71 6.87
CA ALA A 39 2.95 -6.77 5.89
C ALA A 39 1.76 -6.02 6.49
N SER A 40 1.83 -4.69 6.46
CA SER A 40 0.69 -3.83 6.67
C SER A 40 -0.32 -4.28 5.61
N PRO A 41 -1.58 -4.54 6.00
CA PRO A 41 -2.57 -5.00 5.05
C PRO A 41 -2.58 -4.02 3.87
N SER A 42 -2.53 -4.57 2.66
CA SER A 42 -2.42 -3.80 1.44
C SER A 42 -3.63 -2.89 1.34
N CYS A 43 -3.43 -1.60 1.57
CA CYS A 43 -4.51 -0.62 1.65
C CYS A 43 -4.58 0.17 0.35
N LEU A 44 -5.71 0.03 -0.36
CA LEU A 44 -6.05 0.90 -1.48
C LEU A 44 -6.70 2.17 -0.97
N HIS A 45 -6.14 3.29 -1.38
CA HIS A 45 -6.66 4.61 -1.13
C HIS A 45 -6.82 5.37 -2.44
N PHE A 46 -7.87 6.16 -2.56
CA PHE A 46 -8.11 7.04 -3.70
C PHE A 46 -7.98 8.48 -3.24
N ASP A 47 -6.98 9.18 -3.78
CA ASP A 47 -6.81 10.60 -3.58
C ASP A 47 -7.65 11.35 -4.62
N GLU A 48 -8.78 11.92 -4.18
CA GLU A 48 -9.69 12.69 -5.04
C GLU A 48 -9.05 13.97 -5.59
N HIS A 49 -8.14 14.60 -4.84
CA HIS A 49 -7.49 15.84 -5.27
C HIS A 49 -6.51 15.58 -6.41
N LEU A 50 -5.73 14.51 -6.30
CA LEU A 50 -4.73 14.14 -7.29
C LEU A 50 -5.28 13.22 -8.37
N ASN A 51 -6.48 12.66 -8.19
CA ASN A 51 -7.06 11.61 -9.04
C ASN A 51 -6.14 10.39 -9.16
N VAL A 52 -5.47 10.03 -8.06
CA VAL A 52 -4.49 8.93 -8.01
C VAL A 52 -4.98 7.84 -7.08
N ILE A 53 -4.91 6.60 -7.54
CA ILE A 53 -5.07 5.43 -6.68
C ILE A 53 -3.70 5.05 -6.14
N THR A 54 -3.58 5.04 -4.83
CA THR A 54 -2.38 4.61 -4.10
C THR A 54 -2.60 3.25 -3.44
N LEU A 55 -1.58 2.40 -3.47
CA LEU A 55 -1.52 1.17 -2.70
C LEU A 55 -0.38 1.31 -1.69
N ASN A 56 -0.66 1.22 -0.39
CA ASN A 56 0.36 1.39 0.66
C ASN A 56 1.15 2.71 0.52
N ASN A 57 0.46 3.81 0.21
CA ASN A 57 1.02 5.13 -0.09
C ASN A 57 1.89 5.23 -1.35
N GLU A 58 2.00 4.17 -2.16
CA GLU A 58 2.65 4.23 -3.47
C GLU A 58 1.63 4.49 -4.59
N PRO A 59 1.87 5.47 -5.48
CA PRO A 59 0.96 5.76 -6.58
C PRO A 59 0.96 4.62 -7.60
N MET A 60 -0.20 4.01 -7.83
CA MET A 60 -0.36 2.95 -8.83
C MET A 60 -0.88 3.49 -10.17
N VAL A 61 -1.97 4.24 -10.13
CA VAL A 61 -2.69 4.65 -11.33
C VAL A 61 -3.20 6.07 -11.17
N THR A 62 -2.87 6.93 -12.13
CA THR A 62 -3.52 8.23 -12.30
C THR A 62 -4.72 8.09 -13.23
N LEU A 63 -5.88 8.57 -12.77
CA LEU A 63 -7.11 8.60 -13.52
C LEU A 63 -7.29 9.95 -14.20
N ARG A 64 -7.80 9.93 -15.43
CA ARG A 64 -8.20 11.17 -16.11
C ARG A 64 -9.54 11.64 -15.52
N PRO A 65 -9.65 12.89 -15.03
CA PRO A 65 -10.91 13.43 -14.52
C PRO A 65 -12.03 13.30 -15.54
N GLY A 66 -13.22 12.90 -15.09
CA GLY A 66 -14.41 12.74 -15.93
C GLY A 66 -14.39 11.53 -16.87
N SER A 67 -13.30 10.74 -16.91
CA SER A 67 -13.29 9.46 -17.64
C SER A 67 -14.27 8.47 -17.02
N LEU A 68 -14.71 7.49 -17.82
CA LEU A 68 -15.61 6.44 -17.34
C LEU A 68 -15.01 5.70 -16.14
N ASN A 69 -13.72 5.35 -16.22
CA ASN A 69 -12.99 4.73 -15.13
C ASN A 69 -12.92 5.62 -13.88
N HIS A 70 -12.70 6.93 -14.05
CA HIS A 70 -12.69 7.88 -12.94
C HIS A 70 -14.03 7.87 -12.19
N ARG A 71 -15.16 8.00 -12.91
CA ARG A 71 -16.49 8.00 -12.28
C ARG A 71 -16.80 6.67 -11.61
N PHE A 72 -16.47 5.56 -12.26
CA PHE A 72 -16.65 4.21 -11.71
C PHE A 72 -15.82 4.01 -10.44
N LEU A 73 -14.51 4.30 -10.48
CA LEU A 73 -13.62 4.11 -9.34
C LEU A 73 -13.97 5.05 -8.20
N SER A 74 -14.18 6.35 -8.48
CA SER A 74 -14.60 7.32 -7.47
C SER A 74 -15.86 6.85 -6.72
N HIS A 75 -16.89 6.40 -7.45
CA HIS A 75 -18.09 5.87 -6.81
C HIS A 75 -17.83 4.60 -5.97
N MET A 76 -16.99 3.69 -6.46
CA MET A 76 -16.62 2.47 -5.72
C MET A 76 -15.81 2.78 -4.45
N PHE A 77 -14.97 3.81 -4.46
CA PHE A 77 -14.20 4.25 -3.30
C PHE A 77 -15.05 5.04 -2.29
N MET A 78 -16.01 5.85 -2.74
CA MET A 78 -16.99 6.51 -1.85
C MET A 78 -17.82 5.50 -1.06
N HIS A 79 -18.13 4.35 -1.66
CA HIS A 79 -18.89 3.26 -1.07
C HIS A 79 -18.00 2.04 -0.77
N ALA A 80 -16.73 2.30 -0.40
CA ALA A 80 -15.79 1.24 -0.07
C ALA A 80 -16.35 0.31 1.02
N ASN A 81 -16.04 -0.98 0.90
CA ASN A 81 -16.48 -2.07 1.79
C ASN A 81 -17.99 -2.30 1.86
N GLN A 82 -18.79 -1.62 1.03
CA GLN A 82 -20.23 -1.81 0.90
C GLN A 82 -20.55 -2.54 -0.40
N SER A 83 -21.58 -3.40 -0.37
CA SER A 83 -22.10 -4.03 -1.58
C SER A 83 -23.07 -3.07 -2.27
N ILE A 84 -22.78 -2.74 -3.53
CA ILE A 84 -23.57 -1.81 -4.34
C ILE A 84 -24.26 -2.61 -5.43
N PRO A 85 -25.59 -2.50 -5.58
CA PRO A 85 -26.30 -3.08 -6.71
C PRO A 85 -25.74 -2.56 -8.04
N LYS A 86 -25.60 -3.45 -9.02
CA LYS A 86 -25.02 -3.07 -10.33
C LYS A 86 -25.82 -1.95 -11.00
N HIS A 87 -27.15 -1.99 -10.88
CA HIS A 87 -28.04 -0.98 -11.46
C HIS A 87 -27.77 0.42 -10.89
N ASP A 88 -27.71 0.53 -9.56
CA ASP A 88 -27.46 1.80 -8.87
C ASP A 88 -26.09 2.36 -9.22
N LEU A 89 -25.07 1.50 -9.32
CA LEU A 89 -23.73 1.90 -9.74
C LEU A 89 -23.72 2.46 -11.17
N TYR A 90 -24.45 1.85 -12.09
CA TYR A 90 -24.49 2.30 -13.48
C TYR A 90 -25.18 3.65 -13.60
N LEU A 91 -26.29 3.83 -12.88
CA LEU A 91 -27.00 5.11 -12.81
C LEU A 91 -26.12 6.20 -12.19
N ALA A 92 -25.54 5.96 -11.02
CA ALA A 92 -24.77 6.95 -10.28
C ALA A 92 -23.46 7.34 -10.97
N ALA A 93 -22.73 6.36 -11.53
CA ALA A 93 -21.50 6.61 -12.29
C ALA A 93 -21.76 6.93 -13.78
N ASN A 94 -23.03 7.07 -14.19
CA ASN A 94 -23.49 7.38 -15.54
C ASN A 94 -22.85 6.46 -16.62
N ILE A 95 -22.77 5.17 -16.31
CA ILE A 95 -22.14 4.14 -17.13
C ILE A 95 -23.16 3.64 -18.16
N PRO A 96 -22.80 3.52 -19.45
CA PRO A 96 -23.70 2.96 -20.45
C PRO A 96 -24.01 1.49 -20.15
N ASP A 97 -25.28 1.10 -20.26
CA ASP A 97 -25.73 -0.29 -20.05
C ASP A 97 -25.06 -1.31 -21.00
N SER A 98 -24.53 -0.84 -22.13
CA SER A 98 -23.78 -1.65 -23.09
C SER A 98 -22.41 -2.11 -22.57
N VAL A 99 -21.92 -1.55 -21.47
CA VAL A 99 -20.60 -1.87 -20.91
C VAL A 99 -20.75 -2.92 -19.81
N TYR A 100 -20.08 -4.06 -19.97
CA TYR A 100 -20.05 -5.10 -18.95
C TYR A 100 -19.15 -4.72 -17.76
N ILE A 101 -19.58 -5.05 -16.54
CA ILE A 101 -18.84 -4.70 -15.32
C ILE A 101 -17.43 -5.31 -15.28
N ASN A 102 -17.26 -6.54 -15.77
CA ASN A 102 -15.95 -7.18 -15.88
C ASN A 102 -15.00 -6.40 -16.80
N LYS A 103 -15.55 -5.76 -17.84
CA LYS A 103 -14.79 -4.92 -18.77
C LYS A 103 -14.39 -3.58 -18.12
N LEU A 104 -15.26 -3.01 -17.29
CA LEU A 104 -14.94 -1.82 -16.49
C LEU A 104 -13.76 -2.09 -15.56
N ILE A 105 -13.89 -3.15 -14.76
CA ILE A 105 -12.87 -3.60 -13.84
C ILE A 105 -11.56 -3.83 -14.61
N ALA A 106 -11.62 -4.50 -15.76
CA ALA A 106 -10.44 -4.74 -16.60
C ALA A 106 -9.76 -3.46 -17.11
N ASN A 107 -10.54 -2.42 -17.39
CA ASN A 107 -10.06 -1.16 -17.93
C ASN A 107 -9.48 -0.21 -16.88
N THR A 108 -9.60 -0.50 -15.58
CA THR A 108 -9.11 0.35 -14.47
C THR A 108 -7.59 0.57 -14.44
N LYS A 109 -6.83 -0.11 -15.31
CA LYS A 109 -5.35 -0.13 -15.35
C LYS A 109 -4.69 -0.63 -14.05
N LEU A 110 -5.48 -1.08 -13.07
CA LEU A 110 -4.97 -1.72 -11.88
C LEU A 110 -4.34 -3.07 -12.23
N PRO A 111 -3.23 -3.47 -11.58
CA PRO A 111 -2.67 -4.80 -11.75
C PRO A 111 -3.70 -5.87 -11.49
N LYS A 112 -3.67 -6.93 -12.30
CA LYS A 112 -4.64 -8.04 -12.22
C LYS A 112 -4.74 -8.63 -10.80
N THR A 113 -3.60 -8.81 -10.14
CA THR A 113 -3.52 -9.34 -8.76
C THR A 113 -4.28 -8.49 -7.74
N ILE A 114 -4.20 -7.17 -7.88
CA ILE A 114 -4.88 -6.22 -7.00
C ILE A 114 -6.37 -6.19 -7.31
N ARG A 115 -6.71 -6.13 -8.59
CA ARG A 115 -8.08 -6.08 -9.07
C ARG A 115 -8.91 -7.28 -8.61
N ASP A 116 -8.34 -8.47 -8.70
CA ASP A 116 -9.02 -9.72 -8.34
C ASP A 116 -9.23 -9.83 -6.80
N LYS A 117 -8.43 -9.12 -6.00
CA LYS A 117 -8.61 -9.00 -4.54
C LYS A 117 -9.55 -7.86 -4.13
N ALA A 118 -9.46 -6.73 -4.83
CA ALA A 118 -10.18 -5.51 -4.51
C ALA A 118 -11.64 -5.56 -4.96
N PHE A 119 -11.94 -6.13 -6.14
CA PHE A 119 -13.32 -6.17 -6.65
C PHE A 119 -13.96 -7.53 -6.41
N VAL A 120 -14.93 -7.57 -5.49
CA VAL A 120 -15.72 -8.76 -5.21
C VAL A 120 -17.08 -8.63 -5.89
N LEU A 121 -17.36 -9.53 -6.84
CA LEU A 121 -18.65 -9.60 -7.52
C LEU A 121 -19.60 -10.51 -6.72
N GLU A 122 -20.74 -9.96 -6.33
CA GLU A 122 -21.79 -10.67 -5.61
C GLU A 122 -22.99 -10.91 -6.56
N SER A 123 -23.92 -11.80 -6.17
CA SER A 123 -25.04 -12.25 -7.03
C SER A 123 -25.91 -11.12 -7.60
N GLY A 124 -25.97 -9.97 -6.94
CA GLY A 124 -26.69 -8.76 -7.42
C GLY A 124 -25.86 -7.48 -7.49
N GLY A 125 -24.58 -7.52 -7.11
CA GLY A 125 -23.82 -6.31 -6.81
C GLY A 125 -22.32 -6.44 -6.99
N ILE A 126 -21.63 -5.39 -6.61
CA ILE A 126 -20.17 -5.33 -6.55
C ILE A 126 -19.75 -4.62 -5.28
N ARG A 127 -18.67 -5.09 -4.66
CA ARG A 127 -18.06 -4.50 -3.48
C ARG A 127 -16.59 -4.24 -3.75
N LEU A 128 -16.13 -3.05 -3.34
CA LEU A 128 -14.70 -2.73 -3.30
C LEU A 128 -14.16 -3.07 -1.91
N ASN A 129 -13.23 -4.01 -1.83
CA ASN A 129 -12.43 -4.22 -0.64
C ASN A 129 -11.17 -3.35 -0.73
N THR A 130 -11.02 -2.44 0.23
CA THR A 130 -9.86 -1.55 0.31
C THR A 130 -8.68 -2.16 1.05
N THR A 131 -8.88 -3.27 1.75
CA THR A 131 -7.89 -3.83 2.69
C THR A 131 -7.78 -5.34 2.52
N PHE A 132 -6.59 -5.86 2.17
CA PHE A 132 -6.35 -7.28 1.92
C PHE A 132 -4.89 -7.72 2.08
#